data_AF-A0A3C1TBG7-F1
#
_entry.id   AF-A0A3C1TBG7-F1
#
_cell.length_a   1.000
_cell.length_b   1.000
_cell.length_c   1.000
_cell.angle_alpha   90.00
_cell.angle_beta   90.00
_cell.angle_gamma   90.00
#
_symmetry.space_group_name_H-M   'P 1'
#
loop_
_entity.id
_entity.type
_entity.pdbx_description
1 polymer ?
#
loop_
_entity_poly.entity_id
_entity_poly.type
_entity_poly.pdbx_seq_one_letter_code
_entity_poly.pdbx_strand_id
1 'polypeptide(L)'
;MNKRKIVLALGSLVLLSWLVYECKYYTSYWFDTFDRPWAYSSDENAKLLVGKWQGSFIDPDNVKKTLEIEIDEPVTEEERERNAARKRSSRRRDNKRAFDGKAIAKSRLGTETYEIYGAVEKDDFHHLHFNFRPEDEKKRVLPNFTLVEANTGNWQDDGMTLTVSFAYHNADGSSTWRSSDPRHSKKVTATLSRIPK
;
A
#
# COMPACT_ATOMS: atom_id res chain seq x y z
N MET A 1 -46.88 8.60 -31.00
CA MET A 1 -46.51 7.90 -29.75
C MET A 1 -46.87 8.79 -28.57
N ASN A 2 -47.63 8.28 -27.59
CA ASN A 2 -48.25 9.11 -26.55
C ASN A 2 -47.19 9.61 -25.54
N LYS A 3 -47.17 10.91 -25.18
CA LYS A 3 -46.11 11.50 -24.32
C LYS A 3 -45.92 10.73 -23.01
N ARG A 4 -47.01 10.22 -22.41
CA ARG A 4 -46.98 9.35 -21.22
C ARG A 4 -46.20 8.05 -21.43
N LYS A 5 -46.33 7.41 -22.60
CA LYS A 5 -45.59 6.19 -22.93
C LYS A 5 -44.09 6.45 -23.09
N ILE A 6 -43.71 7.62 -23.62
CA ILE A 6 -42.30 8.03 -23.74
C ILE A 6 -41.69 8.27 -22.36
N VAL A 7 -42.39 9.00 -21.48
CA VAL A 7 -41.93 9.25 -20.11
C VAL A 7 -41.78 7.94 -19.32
N LEU A 8 -42.75 7.03 -19.42
CA LEU A 8 -42.67 5.72 -18.78
C LEU A 8 -41.51 4.86 -19.31
N ALA A 9 -41.28 4.88 -20.63
CA ALA A 9 -40.17 4.17 -21.24
C ALA A 9 -38.82 4.74 -20.79
N LEU A 10 -38.66 6.06 -20.77
CA LEU A 10 -37.44 6.73 -20.28
C LEU A 10 -37.22 6.46 -18.78
N GLY A 11 -38.26 6.55 -17.95
CA GLY A 11 -38.17 6.23 -16.53
C GLY A 11 -37.74 4.78 -16.28
N SER A 12 -38.29 3.84 -17.06
CA SER A 12 -37.91 2.42 -16.98
C SER A 12 -36.45 2.19 -17.36
N LEU A 13 -35.96 2.88 -18.39
CA LEU A 13 -34.55 2.81 -18.80
C LEU A 13 -33.61 3.38 -17.74
N VAL A 14 -33.97 4.48 -17.09
CA VAL A 14 -33.20 5.07 -15.99
C VAL A 14 -33.12 4.10 -14.82
N LEU A 15 -34.25 3.51 -14.41
CA LEU A 15 -34.28 2.51 -13.33
C LEU A 15 -33.45 1.27 -13.67
N LEU A 16 -33.55 0.74 -14.88
CA LEU A 16 -32.73 -0.38 -15.34
C LEU A 16 -31.24 -0.04 -15.33
N SER A 17 -30.87 1.17 -15.80
CA SER A 17 -29.48 1.63 -15.79
C SER A 17 -28.94 1.75 -14.37
N TRP A 18 -29.75 2.26 -13.44
CA TRP A 18 -29.38 2.37 -12.02
C TRP A 18 -29.23 1.00 -11.36
N LEU A 19 -30.17 0.06 -11.59
CA LEU A 19 -30.06 -1.31 -11.08
C LEU A 19 -28.80 -2.03 -11.59
N VAL A 20 -28.47 -1.87 -12.87
CA VAL A 20 -27.23 -2.46 -13.44
C VAL A 20 -25.99 -1.84 -12.81
N TYR A 21 -26.01 -0.52 -12.54
CA TYR A 21 -24.93 0.17 -11.84
C TYR A 21 -24.73 -0.38 -10.43
N GLU A 22 -25.79 -0.41 -9.61
CA GLU A 22 -25.74 -0.90 -8.23
C GLU A 22 -25.27 -2.36 -8.18
N CYS A 23 -25.82 -3.22 -9.04
CA CYS A 23 -25.38 -4.61 -9.15
C CYS A 23 -23.88 -4.72 -9.44
N LYS A 24 -23.34 -3.93 -10.38
CA LYS A 24 -21.91 -3.94 -10.69
C LYS A 24 -21.04 -3.43 -9.54
N TYR A 25 -21.48 -2.36 -8.88
CA TYR A 25 -20.76 -1.77 -7.77
C TYR A 25 -20.64 -2.76 -6.61
N TYR A 26 -21.78 -3.25 -6.11
CA TYR A 26 -21.80 -4.14 -4.94
C TYR A 26 -21.21 -5.51 -5.24
N THR A 27 -21.40 -6.07 -6.43
CA THR A 27 -20.72 -7.33 -6.78
C THR A 27 -19.21 -7.16 -6.83
N SER A 28 -18.70 -6.07 -7.42
CA SER A 28 -17.26 -5.79 -7.42
C SER A 28 -16.73 -5.67 -5.99
N TYR A 29 -17.43 -4.92 -5.13
CA TYR A 29 -17.03 -4.73 -3.75
C TYR A 29 -17.04 -6.05 -2.97
N TRP A 30 -18.09 -6.86 -3.13
CA TRP A 30 -18.18 -8.17 -2.50
C TRP A 30 -17.03 -9.09 -2.91
N PHE A 31 -16.68 -9.14 -4.20
CA PHE A 31 -15.50 -9.89 -4.64
C PHE A 31 -14.21 -9.35 -4.03
N ASP A 32 -14.05 -8.03 -3.92
CA ASP A 32 -12.87 -7.43 -3.27
C ASP A 32 -12.79 -7.81 -1.77
N THR A 33 -13.90 -7.85 -1.04
CA THR A 33 -13.90 -8.29 0.38
C THR A 33 -13.50 -9.75 0.57
N PHE A 34 -13.78 -10.61 -0.43
CA PHE A 34 -13.39 -12.02 -0.40
C PHE A 34 -11.94 -12.24 -0.87
N ASP A 35 -11.57 -11.62 -1.99
CA ASP A 35 -10.25 -11.79 -2.62
C ASP A 35 -9.14 -11.03 -1.88
N ARG A 36 -9.49 -9.96 -1.16
CA ARG A 36 -8.57 -8.99 -0.57
C ARG A 36 -9.02 -8.58 0.84
N PRO A 37 -9.20 -9.52 1.78
CA PRO A 37 -9.69 -9.23 3.13
C PRO A 37 -8.72 -8.35 3.94
N TRP A 38 -7.45 -8.23 3.49
CA TRP A 38 -6.47 -7.30 4.05
C TRP A 38 -6.74 -5.83 3.69
N ALA A 39 -7.49 -5.56 2.62
CA ALA A 39 -7.77 -4.22 2.12
C ALA A 39 -9.24 -3.80 2.26
N TYR A 40 -10.16 -4.76 2.31
CA TYR A 40 -11.59 -4.49 2.34
C TYR A 40 -12.31 -5.40 3.33
N SER A 41 -13.29 -4.84 4.02
CA SER A 41 -14.21 -5.57 4.89
C SER A 41 -15.57 -4.90 4.88
N SER A 42 -16.63 -5.69 5.03
CA SER A 42 -17.99 -5.18 5.26
C SER A 42 -18.23 -4.72 6.70
N ASP A 43 -17.34 -5.05 7.63
CA ASP A 43 -17.36 -4.54 9.00
C ASP A 43 -16.62 -3.20 9.06
N GLU A 44 -17.32 -2.14 9.45
CA GLU A 44 -16.79 -0.78 9.60
C GLU A 44 -15.66 -0.70 10.65
N ASN A 45 -15.62 -1.62 11.61
CA ASN A 45 -14.61 -1.67 12.66
C ASN A 45 -13.41 -2.57 12.33
N ALA A 46 -13.43 -3.23 11.16
CA ALA A 46 -12.36 -4.12 10.77
C ALA A 46 -11.03 -3.37 10.66
N LYS A 47 -9.99 -3.96 11.24
CA LYS A 47 -8.64 -3.46 11.14
C LYS A 47 -8.02 -4.00 9.85
N LEU A 48 -7.69 -3.11 8.94
CA LEU A 48 -7.21 -3.43 7.58
C LEU A 48 -5.79 -2.95 7.38
N LEU A 49 -4.99 -3.63 6.56
CA LEU A 49 -3.60 -3.25 6.29
C LEU A 49 -3.49 -1.84 5.67
N VAL A 50 -4.45 -1.49 4.81
CA VAL A 50 -4.52 -0.19 4.11
C VAL A 50 -4.52 0.99 5.10
N GLY A 51 -3.88 2.08 4.69
CA GLY A 51 -3.81 3.33 5.44
C GLY A 51 -2.40 3.64 5.93
N LYS A 52 -2.32 4.51 6.95
CA LYS A 52 -1.08 5.11 7.41
C LYS A 52 -0.54 4.44 8.67
N TRP A 53 0.75 4.21 8.69
CA TRP A 53 1.51 3.57 9.75
C TRP A 53 2.72 4.43 10.09
N GLN A 54 3.08 4.52 11.37
CA GLN A 54 4.26 5.25 11.82
C GLN A 54 4.98 4.53 12.94
N GLY A 55 6.30 4.61 12.93
CA GLY A 55 7.11 4.19 14.06
C GLY A 55 8.54 4.67 13.92
N SER A 56 9.44 4.02 14.64
CA SER A 56 10.86 4.37 14.59
C SER A 56 11.74 3.13 14.61
N PHE A 57 12.94 3.30 14.07
CA PHE A 57 13.97 2.28 14.08
C PHE A 57 15.35 2.94 14.16
N ILE A 58 16.36 2.13 14.40
CA ILE A 58 17.76 2.56 14.46
C ILE A 58 18.51 1.83 13.35
N ASP A 59 19.07 2.58 12.42
CA ASP A 59 19.77 2.00 11.27
C ASP A 59 21.13 1.34 11.65
N PRO A 60 21.86 0.74 10.70
CA PRO A 60 23.16 0.14 10.99
C PRO A 60 24.25 1.11 11.48
N ASP A 61 24.11 2.41 11.23
CA ASP A 61 24.99 3.48 11.71
C ASP A 61 24.53 4.11 13.04
N ASN A 62 23.59 3.46 13.72
CA ASN A 62 22.97 3.94 14.95
C ASN A 62 22.26 5.28 14.81
N VAL A 63 21.81 5.62 13.60
CA VAL A 63 20.97 6.80 13.35
C VAL A 63 19.52 6.41 13.59
N LYS A 64 18.89 7.10 14.56
CA LYS A 64 17.45 6.98 14.79
C LYS A 64 16.69 7.59 13.61
N LYS A 65 15.79 6.82 13.03
CA LYS A 65 14.89 7.23 11.94
C LYS A 65 13.43 7.03 12.35
N THR A 66 12.58 7.94 11.94
CA THR A 66 11.11 7.77 11.95
C THR A 66 10.70 7.23 10.60
N LEU A 67 9.89 6.18 10.58
CA LEU A 67 9.33 5.58 9.37
C LEU A 67 7.83 5.84 9.33
N GLU A 68 7.36 6.45 8.26
CA GLU A 68 5.95 6.61 7.93
C GLU A 68 5.67 5.78 6.67
N ILE A 69 4.61 5.00 6.66
CA ILE A 69 4.19 4.17 5.53
C ILE A 69 2.71 4.44 5.26
N GLU A 70 2.35 4.63 4.00
CA GLU A 70 0.97 4.68 3.52
C GLU A 70 0.77 3.55 2.52
N ILE A 71 -0.13 2.61 2.85
CA ILE A 71 -0.51 1.51 1.95
C ILE A 71 -1.82 1.89 1.27
N ASP A 72 -1.80 1.88 -0.05
CA ASP A 72 -2.92 2.33 -0.88
C ASP A 72 -4.02 1.27 -1.00
N GLU A 73 -5.26 1.74 -1.20
CA GLU A 73 -6.35 0.87 -1.60
C GLU A 73 -6.10 0.31 -3.01
N PRO A 74 -6.26 -1.01 -3.25
CA PRO A 74 -6.12 -1.59 -4.58
C PRO A 74 -7.01 -0.99 -5.66
N VAL A 75 -8.21 -0.54 -5.26
CA VAL A 75 -9.25 0.11 -6.06
C VAL A 75 -9.95 1.10 -5.15
N THR A 76 -9.86 2.39 -5.49
CA THR A 76 -10.53 3.46 -4.76
C THR A 76 -12.03 3.46 -5.03
N GLU A 77 -12.80 4.14 -4.17
CA GLU A 77 -14.24 4.33 -4.37
C GLU A 77 -14.55 5.00 -5.71
N GLU A 78 -13.87 6.11 -6.04
CA GLU A 78 -14.05 6.81 -7.32
C GLU A 78 -13.75 5.91 -8.53
N GLU A 79 -12.75 5.03 -8.42
CA GLU A 79 -12.45 4.07 -9.49
C GLU A 79 -13.56 3.03 -9.60
N ARG A 80 -14.10 2.55 -8.47
CA ARG A 80 -15.22 1.60 -8.44
C ARG A 80 -16.48 2.19 -9.04
N GLU A 81 -16.85 3.42 -8.68
CA GLU A 81 -17.98 4.14 -9.28
C GLU A 81 -17.81 4.28 -10.80
N ARG A 82 -16.61 4.67 -11.24
CA ARG A 82 -16.30 4.81 -12.66
C ARG A 82 -16.43 3.48 -13.41
N ASN A 83 -15.98 2.38 -12.82
CA ASN A 83 -16.06 1.03 -13.38
C ASN A 83 -17.50 0.49 -13.40
N ALA A 84 -18.32 0.84 -12.41
CA ALA A 84 -19.74 0.49 -12.40
C ALA A 84 -20.51 1.28 -13.48
N ALA A 85 -20.20 2.57 -13.65
CA ALA A 85 -20.86 3.46 -14.60
C ALA A 85 -20.48 3.20 -16.08
N ARG A 86 -19.26 2.75 -16.37
CA ARG A 86 -18.77 2.55 -17.75
C ARG A 86 -18.10 1.20 -17.93
N LYS A 87 -18.23 0.61 -19.12
CA LYS A 87 -17.47 -0.59 -19.54
C LYS A 87 -16.03 -0.22 -19.87
N ARG A 88 -15.25 0.26 -18.90
CA ARG A 88 -13.80 0.39 -19.04
C ARG A 88 -13.12 -0.68 -18.21
N SER A 89 -12.14 -1.33 -18.82
CA SER A 89 -11.20 -2.21 -18.15
C SER A 89 -10.37 -1.36 -17.20
N SER A 90 -10.68 -1.41 -15.91
CA SER A 90 -9.69 -1.08 -14.88
C SER A 90 -8.57 -2.11 -14.99
N ARG A 91 -7.32 -1.67 -14.77
CA ARG A 91 -6.19 -2.59 -14.58
C ARG A 91 -6.37 -3.28 -13.24
N ARG A 92 -7.35 -4.18 -13.13
CA ARG A 92 -7.42 -5.10 -12.01
C ARG A 92 -6.11 -5.87 -12.02
N ARG A 93 -5.27 -5.64 -11.01
CA ARG A 93 -4.12 -6.50 -10.77
C ARG A 93 -4.64 -7.93 -10.64
N ASP A 94 -4.10 -8.82 -11.47
CA ASP A 94 -4.35 -10.26 -11.38
C ASP A 94 -3.90 -10.78 -10.01
N ASN A 95 -2.84 -10.19 -9.46
CA ASN A 95 -2.41 -10.50 -8.11
C ASN A 95 -3.25 -9.75 -7.06
N LYS A 96 -4.22 -10.44 -6.46
CA LYS A 96 -5.08 -9.93 -5.39
C LYS A 96 -4.34 -9.63 -4.08
N ARG A 97 -3.15 -10.19 -3.91
CA ARG A 97 -2.35 -10.02 -2.69
C ARG A 97 -1.39 -8.84 -2.76
N ALA A 98 -1.17 -8.29 -3.95
CA ALA A 98 -0.22 -7.22 -4.13
C ALA A 98 -0.80 -5.88 -3.68
N PHE A 99 0.04 -5.07 -3.05
CA PHE A 99 -0.25 -3.69 -2.68
C PHE A 99 0.85 -2.76 -3.17
N ASP A 100 0.49 -1.50 -3.29
CA ASP A 100 1.40 -0.39 -3.53
C ASP A 100 1.25 0.63 -2.39
N GLY A 101 2.14 1.59 -2.35
CA GLY A 101 2.08 2.65 -1.37
C GLY A 101 3.29 3.56 -1.42
N LYS A 102 3.45 4.34 -0.35
CA LYS A 102 4.58 5.24 -0.15
C LYS A 102 5.18 5.06 1.23
N ALA A 103 6.47 5.37 1.35
CA ALA A 103 7.14 5.44 2.63
C ALA A 103 8.01 6.69 2.73
N ILE A 104 8.10 7.24 3.93
CA ILE A 104 8.95 8.38 4.26
C ILE A 104 9.81 8.00 5.46
N ALA A 105 11.13 8.04 5.30
CA ALA A 105 12.09 7.88 6.40
C ALA A 105 12.71 9.23 6.76
N LYS A 106 12.50 9.70 8.00
CA LYS A 106 13.02 10.98 8.50
C LYS A 106 14.11 10.74 9.53
N SER A 107 15.21 11.48 9.44
CA SER A 107 16.33 11.38 10.38
C SER A 107 17.04 12.72 10.54
N ARG A 108 18.06 12.76 11.41
CA ARG A 108 18.96 13.92 11.50
C ARG A 108 19.76 14.19 10.22
N LEU A 109 19.90 13.20 9.33
CA LEU A 109 20.64 13.32 8.07
C LEU A 109 19.77 13.91 6.95
N GLY A 110 18.45 13.85 7.09
CA GLY A 110 17.50 14.30 6.07
C GLY A 110 16.25 13.44 6.01
N THR A 111 15.47 13.64 4.95
CA THR A 111 14.23 12.90 4.65
C THR A 111 14.39 12.14 3.35
N GLU A 112 14.01 10.86 3.35
CA GLU A 112 14.03 9.96 2.21
C GLU A 112 12.59 9.54 1.88
N THR A 113 12.19 9.67 0.62
CA THR A 113 10.87 9.27 0.15
C THR A 113 11.00 8.06 -0.78
N TYR A 114 10.10 7.09 -0.60
CA TYR A 114 10.08 5.85 -1.35
C TYR A 114 8.67 5.54 -1.87
N GLU A 115 8.61 4.95 -3.05
CA GLU A 115 7.50 4.10 -3.45
C GLU A 115 7.70 2.72 -2.79
N ILE A 116 6.60 2.10 -2.34
CA ILE A 116 6.63 0.71 -1.89
C ILE A 116 5.74 -0.16 -2.76
N TYR A 117 6.20 -1.39 -2.99
CA TYR A 117 5.46 -2.41 -3.72
C TYR A 117 5.70 -3.76 -3.05
N GLY A 118 4.62 -4.47 -2.77
CA GLY A 118 4.68 -5.68 -1.97
C GLY A 118 3.50 -6.58 -2.16
N ALA A 119 3.46 -7.62 -1.34
CA ALA A 119 2.33 -8.50 -1.24
C ALA A 119 2.15 -9.05 0.17
N VAL A 120 0.92 -9.41 0.49
CA VAL A 120 0.60 -10.26 1.65
C VAL A 120 0.75 -11.73 1.28
N GLU A 121 1.05 -12.56 2.27
CA GLU A 121 1.15 -14.00 2.08
C GLU A 121 -0.22 -14.64 1.88
N LYS A 122 -0.24 -15.77 1.17
CA LYS A 122 -1.49 -16.45 0.82
C LYS A 122 -2.12 -17.18 2.00
N ASP A 123 -1.27 -17.79 2.84
CA ASP A 123 -1.72 -18.62 3.95
C ASP A 123 -2.22 -17.77 5.12
N ASP A 124 -1.63 -16.58 5.27
CA ASP A 124 -2.03 -15.60 6.28
C ASP A 124 -1.79 -14.19 5.74
N PHE A 125 -2.87 -13.46 5.52
CA PHE A 125 -2.83 -12.11 5.00
C PHE A 125 -2.21 -11.08 5.97
N HIS A 126 -1.89 -11.50 7.20
CA HIS A 126 -1.16 -10.70 8.19
C HIS A 126 0.35 -10.70 7.96
N HIS A 127 0.89 -11.71 7.28
CA HIS A 127 2.29 -11.71 6.86
C HIS A 127 2.46 -10.96 5.55
N LEU A 128 3.52 -10.17 5.46
CA LEU A 128 3.76 -9.30 4.30
C LEU A 128 5.24 -9.13 4.01
N HIS A 129 5.55 -8.81 2.76
CA HIS A 129 6.87 -8.41 2.31
C HIS A 129 6.74 -7.31 1.26
N PHE A 130 7.68 -6.38 1.24
CA PHE A 130 7.70 -5.32 0.24
C PHE A 130 9.08 -4.70 0.06
N ASN A 131 9.27 -4.03 -1.06
CA ASN A 131 10.50 -3.33 -1.41
C ASN A 131 10.30 -1.82 -1.29
N PHE A 132 11.39 -1.12 -0.97
CA PHE A 132 11.48 0.32 -0.99
C PHE A 132 12.22 0.76 -2.25
N ARG A 133 11.57 1.58 -3.07
CA ARG A 133 12.21 2.22 -4.23
C ARG A 133 12.26 3.72 -4.00
N PRO A 134 13.45 4.34 -3.99
CA PRO A 134 13.56 5.79 -3.87
C PRO A 134 12.75 6.48 -4.97
N GLU A 135 11.91 7.44 -4.58
CA GLU A 135 11.07 8.18 -5.52
C GLU A 135 11.92 9.06 -6.46
N ASP A 136 12.99 9.66 -5.90
CA ASP A 136 13.98 10.44 -6.65
C ASP A 136 15.40 10.09 -6.18
N GLU A 137 16.13 9.31 -6.97
CA GLU A 137 17.50 8.91 -6.63
C GLU A 137 18.46 10.09 -6.49
N LYS A 138 18.18 11.21 -7.17
CA LYS A 138 19.05 12.41 -7.10
C LYS A 138 18.90 13.17 -5.79
N LYS A 139 17.81 12.95 -5.05
CA LYS A 139 17.54 13.54 -3.74
C LYS A 139 17.89 12.61 -2.58
N ARG A 140 18.58 11.50 -2.86
CA ARG A 140 19.01 10.54 -1.84
C ARG A 140 19.89 11.25 -0.81
N VAL A 141 19.64 10.95 0.46
CA VAL A 141 20.48 11.42 1.57
C VAL A 141 21.77 10.61 1.56
N LEU A 142 22.93 11.27 1.48
CA LEU A 142 24.25 10.64 1.33
C LEU A 142 25.29 11.28 2.28
N PRO A 143 26.27 10.51 2.79
CA PRO A 143 26.31 9.05 2.84
C PRO A 143 25.30 8.51 3.87
N ASN A 144 24.72 7.34 3.63
CA ASN A 144 23.63 6.83 4.46
C ASN A 144 23.32 5.35 4.19
N PHE A 145 22.77 4.65 5.20
CA PHE A 145 22.06 3.39 5.01
C PHE A 145 20.61 3.66 4.60
N THR A 146 20.27 3.37 3.35
CA THR A 146 18.93 3.56 2.80
C THR A 146 18.13 2.27 2.87
N LEU A 147 16.81 2.36 3.05
CA LEU A 147 15.92 1.20 3.07
C LEU A 147 15.89 0.52 1.69
N VAL A 148 15.88 -0.81 1.67
CA VAL A 148 15.83 -1.62 0.44
C VAL A 148 14.59 -2.50 0.41
N GLU A 149 14.38 -3.29 1.46
CA GLU A 149 13.30 -4.26 1.53
C GLU A 149 12.87 -4.51 2.99
N ALA A 150 11.62 -4.89 3.17
CA ALA A 150 11.07 -5.50 4.36
C ALA A 150 10.79 -6.97 4.04
N ASN A 151 11.74 -7.84 4.36
CA ASN A 151 11.69 -9.27 4.01
C ASN A 151 10.68 -10.07 4.83
N THR A 152 10.39 -9.58 6.02
CA THR A 152 9.49 -10.26 6.96
C THR A 152 8.73 -9.19 7.70
N GLY A 153 7.47 -9.03 7.35
CA GLY A 153 6.54 -8.17 8.03
C GLY A 153 5.38 -8.97 8.59
N ASN A 154 4.83 -8.49 9.70
CA ASN A 154 3.58 -8.97 10.26
C ASN A 154 2.76 -7.76 10.69
N TRP A 155 1.47 -7.75 10.41
CA TRP A 155 0.55 -6.73 10.89
C TRP A 155 -0.62 -7.40 11.60
N GLN A 156 -1.09 -6.79 12.68
CA GLN A 156 -2.28 -7.23 13.40
C GLN A 156 -2.89 -5.99 14.05
N ASP A 157 -4.19 -5.80 13.84
CA ASP A 157 -4.95 -4.68 14.37
C ASP A 157 -4.33 -3.32 14.01
N ASP A 158 -3.81 -2.60 15.01
CA ASP A 158 -3.16 -1.30 14.89
C ASP A 158 -1.63 -1.37 15.04
N GLY A 159 -1.06 -2.58 15.02
CA GLY A 159 0.38 -2.84 15.10
C GLY A 159 0.95 -3.49 13.84
N MET A 160 2.16 -3.09 13.47
CA MET A 160 2.92 -3.71 12.38
C MET A 160 4.40 -3.82 12.78
N THR A 161 5.00 -4.97 12.54
CA THR A 161 6.43 -5.20 12.72
C THR A 161 7.06 -5.53 11.38
N LEU A 162 8.19 -4.91 11.07
CA LEU A 162 8.91 -5.10 9.81
C LEU A 162 10.37 -5.38 10.09
N THR A 163 10.92 -6.43 9.48
CA THR A 163 12.37 -6.67 9.43
C THR A 163 12.91 -6.07 8.15
N VAL A 164 13.53 -4.89 8.28
CA VAL A 164 14.07 -4.11 7.16
C VAL A 164 15.55 -4.40 6.93
N SER A 165 15.96 -4.38 5.68
CA SER A 165 17.36 -4.41 5.24
C SER A 165 17.75 -3.11 4.54
N PHE A 166 19.06 -2.91 4.41
CA PHE A 166 19.63 -1.63 4.01
C PHE A 166 20.73 -1.80 2.96
N ALA A 167 20.92 -0.77 2.15
CA ALA A 167 22.09 -0.58 1.32
C ALA A 167 22.86 0.65 1.80
N TYR A 168 24.18 0.53 1.93
CA TYR A 168 25.02 1.69 2.21
C TYR A 168 25.36 2.41 0.92
N HIS A 169 25.15 3.73 0.92
CA HIS A 169 25.58 4.62 -0.15
C HIS A 169 26.64 5.59 0.35
N ASN A 170 27.72 5.69 -0.41
CA ASN A 170 28.81 6.62 -0.18
C ASN A 170 28.39 8.07 -0.50
N ALA A 171 29.24 9.03 -0.13
CA ALA A 171 29.02 10.45 -0.41
C ALA A 171 28.97 10.77 -1.92
N ASP A 172 29.59 9.95 -2.76
CA ASP A 172 29.54 10.06 -4.22
C ASP A 172 28.31 9.37 -4.85
N GLY A 173 27.45 8.77 -4.03
CA GLY A 173 26.24 8.04 -4.45
C GLY A 173 26.47 6.57 -4.79
N SER A 174 27.71 6.12 -4.92
CA SER A 174 28.01 4.70 -5.19
C SER A 174 27.57 3.82 -4.03
N SER A 175 27.05 2.62 -4.33
CA SER A 175 26.75 1.63 -3.29
C SER A 175 27.95 0.76 -3.04
N THR A 176 28.24 0.49 -1.76
CA THR A 176 29.33 -0.42 -1.39
C THR A 176 28.79 -1.52 -0.50
N TRP A 177 29.34 -2.72 -0.69
CA TRP A 177 29.14 -3.85 0.20
C TRP A 177 30.48 -4.35 0.72
N ARG A 178 30.57 -4.59 2.04
CA ARG A 178 31.75 -5.21 2.66
C ARG A 178 31.30 -6.33 3.59
N SER A 179 31.62 -7.57 3.25
CA SER A 179 31.26 -8.74 4.07
C SER A 179 31.94 -8.74 5.44
N SER A 180 33.10 -8.10 5.57
CA SER A 180 33.80 -7.95 6.85
C SER A 180 33.21 -6.88 7.76
N ASP A 181 32.34 -5.99 7.24
CA ASP A 181 31.65 -4.98 8.03
C ASP A 181 30.25 -5.48 8.40
N PRO A 182 29.99 -5.83 9.67
CA PRO A 182 28.71 -6.42 10.07
C PRO A 182 27.52 -5.49 9.84
N ARG A 183 27.73 -4.16 9.71
CA ARG A 183 26.65 -3.20 9.43
C ARG A 183 25.96 -3.47 8.11
N HIS A 184 26.69 -3.96 7.11
CA HIS A 184 26.14 -4.24 5.79
C HIS A 184 25.13 -5.40 5.83
N SER A 185 25.33 -6.41 6.68
CA SER A 185 24.41 -7.55 6.82
C SER A 185 23.32 -7.36 7.89
N LYS A 186 23.35 -6.24 8.60
CA LYS A 186 22.44 -5.99 9.72
C LYS A 186 21.02 -5.79 9.23
N LYS A 187 20.10 -6.60 9.77
CA LYS A 187 18.66 -6.41 9.64
C LYS A 187 18.13 -5.72 10.90
N VAL A 188 17.16 -4.84 10.75
CA VAL A 188 16.59 -4.08 11.86
C VAL A 188 15.09 -4.32 11.91
N THR A 189 14.56 -4.48 13.11
CA THR A 189 13.12 -4.56 13.33
C THR A 189 12.56 -3.17 13.58
N ALA A 190 11.67 -2.70 12.72
CA ALA A 190 10.85 -1.51 12.93
C ALA A 190 9.49 -1.94 13.47
N THR A 191 9.03 -1.27 14.53
CA THR A 191 7.66 -1.44 15.05
C THR A 191 6.89 -0.17 14.74
N LEU A 192 5.76 -0.33 14.06
CA LEU A 192 4.88 0.73 13.60
C LEU A 192 3.51 0.58 14.26
N SER A 193 2.87 1.71 14.51
CA SER A 193 1.48 1.80 14.94
C SER A 193 0.67 2.53 13.87
N ARG A 194 -0.62 2.20 13.81
CA ARG A 194 -1.54 2.88 12.91
C ARG A 194 -1.66 4.36 13.28
N ILE A 195 -1.65 5.23 12.27
CA ILE A 195 -2.03 6.63 12.42
C ILE A 195 -3.54 6.72 12.18
N PRO A 196 -4.35 7.15 13.17
CA PRO A 196 -5.78 7.35 12.95
C PRO A 196 -6.03 8.39 11.85
N LYS A 197 -7.07 8.16 11.05
CA LYS A 197 -7.54 9.11 10.02
C LYS A 197 -8.14 10.35 10.67
#